data_AF-A0A844QLC2-F1
#
_entry.id   AF-A0A844QLC2-F1
#
_cell.length_a   1.000
_cell.length_b   1.000
_cell.length_c   1.000
_cell.angle_alpha   90.00
_cell.angle_beta   90.00
_cell.angle_gamma   90.00
#
_symmetry.space_group_name_H-M   'P 1'
#
loop_
_entity.id
_entity.type
_entity.pdbx_description
1 polymer ?
#
loop_
_entity_poly.entity_id
_entity_poly.type
_entity_poly.pdbx_seq_one_letter_code
_entity_poly.pdbx_strand_id
1 'polypeptide(L)'
;MALTADILLRLTASQTGGNDFGGPNFNPKMEKALALTDGTTANKADIAFFDERTVATGADDDIDLAGVLSDAFGSTITMAEVVAIFIINAPKAGTPANTTDLTIGGSSAPFLGFLSGTTPTVGPIKPGGFFVIGAGDAAGIGTVTATTADILRVTNSSGAAATYQIGIIARSA
;
A
#
# COMPACT_ATOMS: atom_id res chain seq x y z
N MET A 1 16.30 17.79 0.80
CA MET A 1 15.81 16.72 1.71
C MET A 1 16.41 15.42 1.24
N ALA A 2 16.60 14.45 2.13
CA ALA A 2 17.08 13.12 1.76
C ALA A 2 16.12 12.08 2.34
N LEU A 3 15.58 11.21 1.51
CA LEU A 3 14.73 10.09 1.92
C LEU A 3 15.56 8.82 2.13
N THR A 4 15.29 8.14 3.23
CA THR A 4 15.65 6.72 3.41
C THR A 4 14.37 5.97 3.73
N ALA A 5 14.13 4.85 3.06
CA ALA A 5 12.97 4.01 3.33
C ALA A 5 13.36 2.54 3.31
N ASP A 6 12.87 1.78 4.30
CA ASP A 6 13.05 0.34 4.40
C ASP A 6 11.69 -0.35 4.45
N ILE A 7 11.49 -1.30 3.54
CA ILE A 7 10.30 -2.15 3.50
C ILE A 7 10.75 -3.59 3.71
N LEU A 8 10.24 -4.23 4.77
CA LEU A 8 10.51 -5.63 5.09
C LEU A 8 9.20 -6.41 5.08
N LEU A 9 9.09 -7.38 4.16
CA LEU A 9 8.05 -8.39 4.20
C LEU A 9 8.66 -9.70 4.67
N ARG A 10 8.11 -10.28 5.74
CA ARG A 10 8.56 -11.55 6.31
C ARG A 10 7.38 -12.44 6.67
N LEU A 11 7.46 -13.70 6.24
CA LEU A 11 6.57 -14.78 6.67
C LEU A 11 7.43 -15.91 7.27
N THR A 12 7.13 -16.26 8.51
CA THR A 12 7.71 -17.39 9.23
C THR A 12 6.61 -18.30 9.73
N ALA A 13 6.80 -19.61 9.64
CA ALA A 13 5.88 -20.58 10.22
C ALA A 13 6.66 -21.68 10.97
N SER A 14 5.98 -22.37 11.89
CA SER A 14 6.48 -23.55 12.58
C SER A 14 5.36 -24.58 12.61
N GLN A 15 5.61 -25.75 12.02
CA GLN A 15 4.68 -26.87 12.02
C GLN A 15 5.39 -28.09 12.60
N THR A 16 4.80 -28.67 13.63
CA THR A 16 5.27 -29.89 14.27
C THR A 16 4.33 -31.04 13.96
N GLY A 17 4.88 -32.21 13.63
CA GLY A 17 4.14 -33.47 13.56
C GLY A 17 4.35 -34.29 14.83
N GLY A 18 3.62 -35.40 14.96
CA GLY A 18 3.79 -36.33 16.07
C GLY A 18 3.63 -37.79 15.67
N ASN A 19 4.52 -38.63 16.18
CA ASN A 19 4.31 -40.06 16.45
C ASN A 19 4.82 -40.36 17.87
N ASP A 20 4.56 -41.58 18.37
CA ASP A 20 4.88 -42.00 19.74
C ASP A 20 6.37 -41.98 20.11
N PHE A 21 7.26 -41.79 19.13
CA PHE A 21 8.72 -41.73 19.27
C PHE A 21 9.35 -40.42 18.74
N GLY A 22 8.55 -39.42 18.34
CA GLY A 22 9.01 -38.13 17.82
C GLY A 22 8.23 -37.66 16.58
N GLY A 23 8.56 -36.49 16.05
CA GLY A 23 7.85 -35.94 14.89
C GLY A 23 8.67 -34.98 14.04
N PRO A 24 8.30 -34.80 12.76
CA PRO A 24 8.98 -33.86 11.88
C PRO A 24 8.69 -32.40 12.30
N ASN A 25 9.69 -31.53 12.14
CA ASN A 25 9.54 -30.08 12.30
C ASN A 25 9.73 -29.40 10.94
N PHE A 26 8.82 -28.51 10.58
CA PHE A 26 8.89 -27.70 9.35
C PHE A 26 8.80 -26.22 9.69
N ASN A 27 9.93 -25.53 9.53
CA ASN A 27 10.10 -24.13 9.94
C ASN A 27 10.49 -23.24 8.75
N PRO A 28 9.62 -23.04 7.74
CA PRO A 28 9.95 -22.24 6.57
C PRO A 28 10.04 -20.75 6.91
N LYS A 29 10.89 -20.04 6.15
CA LYS A 29 11.02 -18.58 6.19
C LYS A 29 11.02 -18.03 4.76
N MET A 30 10.20 -17.03 4.51
CA MET A 30 10.22 -16.21 3.30
C MET A 30 10.43 -14.75 3.70
N GLU A 31 11.34 -14.06 3.04
CA GLU A 31 11.68 -12.67 3.36
C GLU A 31 12.10 -11.90 2.11
N LYS A 32 11.66 -10.64 2.03
CA LYS A 32 12.12 -9.67 1.06
C LYS A 32 12.34 -8.33 1.75
N ALA A 33 13.53 -7.78 1.61
CA ALA A 33 13.86 -6.41 1.98
C ALA A 33 13.98 -5.56 0.72
N LEU A 34 13.36 -4.38 0.74
CA LEU A 34 13.55 -3.32 -0.24
C LEU A 34 14.06 -2.10 0.52
N ALA A 35 15.36 -1.85 0.40
CA ALA A 35 16.04 -0.70 0.98
C ALA A 35 16.20 0.37 -0.10
N LEU A 36 15.70 1.56 0.16
CA LEU A 36 15.70 2.69 -0.76
C LEU A 36 16.55 3.82 -0.21
N THR A 37 17.37 4.39 -1.08
CA THR A 37 18.14 5.61 -0.81
C THR A 37 17.55 6.79 -1.56
N ASP A 38 17.93 8.00 -1.20
CA ASP A 38 17.45 9.20 -1.87
C ASP A 38 17.75 9.24 -3.38
N GLY A 39 16.75 9.63 -4.18
CA GLY A 39 16.83 9.92 -5.62
C GLY A 39 15.79 9.19 -6.49
N THR A 40 15.95 9.26 -7.82
CA THR A 40 14.91 8.85 -8.79
C THR A 40 15.24 7.61 -9.62
N THR A 41 16.40 6.96 -9.41
CA THR A 41 16.77 5.74 -10.16
C THR A 41 16.33 4.45 -9.44
N ALA A 42 16.71 3.29 -10.00
CA ALA A 42 16.51 2.01 -9.33
C ALA A 42 17.09 2.00 -7.90
N ASN A 43 16.35 1.37 -6.99
CA ASN A 43 16.56 1.30 -5.54
C ASN A 43 16.64 2.67 -4.86
N LYS A 44 15.95 3.65 -5.45
CA LYS A 44 15.81 4.98 -4.89
C LYS A 44 14.37 5.46 -4.83
N ALA A 45 14.13 6.40 -3.94
CA ALA A 45 12.92 7.18 -3.84
C ALA A 45 13.27 8.52 -3.19
N ASP A 46 12.50 9.57 -3.47
CA ASP A 46 12.66 10.90 -2.90
C ASP A 46 11.32 11.50 -2.40
N ILE A 47 10.21 10.80 -2.62
CA ILE A 47 8.87 11.16 -2.16
C ILE A 47 8.35 10.11 -1.19
N ALA A 48 7.78 10.59 -0.07
CA ALA A 48 7.07 9.77 0.90
C ALA A 48 5.76 10.45 1.30
N PHE A 49 4.66 9.71 1.21
CA PHE A 49 3.35 10.12 1.69
C PHE A 49 2.84 9.08 2.69
N PHE A 50 2.43 9.53 3.88
CA PHE A 50 1.85 8.69 4.91
C PHE A 50 0.66 9.41 5.52
N ASP A 51 -0.46 8.71 5.64
CA ASP A 51 -1.69 9.30 6.17
C ASP A 51 -2.57 8.25 6.88
N GLU A 52 -3.44 8.73 7.76
CA GLU A 52 -4.57 7.98 8.28
C GLU A 52 -5.85 8.61 7.75
N ARG A 53 -6.63 7.83 7.00
CA ARG A 53 -7.78 8.32 6.26
C ARG A 53 -9.03 7.58 6.69
N THR A 54 -10.18 8.25 6.66
CA THR A 54 -11.47 7.67 7.03
C THR A 54 -12.43 7.75 5.86
N VAL A 55 -12.97 6.60 5.47
CA VAL A 55 -13.96 6.49 4.39
C VAL A 55 -15.32 6.24 5.02
N ALA A 56 -16.30 7.05 4.61
CA ALA A 56 -17.68 6.86 5.05
C ALA A 56 -18.23 5.49 4.59
N THR A 57 -19.36 5.10 5.17
CA THR A 57 -19.99 3.81 4.83
C THR A 57 -20.43 3.77 3.37
N GLY A 58 -20.03 2.73 2.62
CA GLY A 58 -20.39 2.57 1.21
C GLY A 58 -19.81 3.65 0.28
N ALA A 59 -18.80 4.39 0.74
CA ALA A 59 -18.20 5.50 0.00
C ALA A 59 -16.81 5.13 -0.56
N ASP A 60 -16.33 6.00 -1.44
CA ASP A 60 -15.00 5.96 -2.04
C ASP A 60 -14.12 7.06 -1.46
N ASP A 61 -12.85 6.77 -1.26
CA ASP A 61 -11.78 7.76 -1.08
C ASP A 61 -10.88 7.72 -2.32
N ASP A 62 -10.97 8.78 -3.12
CA ASP A 62 -10.21 8.95 -4.36
C ASP A 62 -8.95 9.76 -4.09
N ILE A 63 -7.83 9.04 -4.02
CA ILE A 63 -6.51 9.65 -3.83
C ILE A 63 -5.91 9.92 -5.20
N ASP A 64 -5.80 11.19 -5.57
CA ASP A 64 -5.06 11.62 -6.75
C ASP A 64 -3.55 11.66 -6.43
N LEU A 65 -2.77 10.86 -7.16
CA LEU A 65 -1.33 10.71 -6.96
C LEU A 65 -0.52 11.86 -7.58
N ALA A 66 -1.16 12.78 -8.31
CA ALA A 66 -0.54 13.89 -9.00
C ALA A 66 -1.03 15.26 -8.48
N GLY A 67 -0.23 15.91 -7.63
CA GLY A 67 -0.33 17.36 -7.41
C GLY A 67 -1.39 17.83 -6.41
N VAL A 68 -2.04 16.94 -5.66
CA VAL A 68 -2.96 17.31 -4.57
C VAL A 68 -2.48 16.91 -3.18
N LEU A 69 -1.63 15.89 -3.09
CA LEU A 69 -1.11 15.39 -1.82
C LEU A 69 -0.02 16.32 -1.29
N SER A 70 0.08 16.40 0.03
CA SER A 70 1.16 17.13 0.69
C SER A 70 2.09 16.17 1.43
N ASP A 71 3.38 16.49 1.44
CA ASP A 71 4.35 15.79 2.26
C ASP A 71 4.24 16.21 3.74
N ALA A 72 5.07 15.59 4.58
CA ALA A 72 5.13 15.88 6.01
C ALA A 72 5.57 17.33 6.34
N PHE A 73 6.06 18.08 5.36
CA PHE A 73 6.52 19.47 5.49
C PHE A 73 5.53 20.47 4.87
N GLY A 74 4.40 19.98 4.34
CA GLY A 74 3.34 20.80 3.73
C GLY A 74 3.62 21.18 2.27
N SER A 75 4.65 20.63 1.63
CA SER A 75 4.87 20.81 0.19
C SER A 75 3.97 19.89 -0.60
N THR A 76 3.36 20.41 -1.67
CA THR A 76 2.62 19.57 -2.61
C THR A 76 3.55 18.58 -3.30
N ILE A 77 3.13 17.32 -3.35
CA ILE A 77 3.81 16.20 -3.98
C ILE A 77 3.25 16.03 -5.40
N THR A 78 4.13 15.85 -6.38
CA THR A 78 3.78 15.33 -7.69
C THR A 78 4.59 14.06 -7.92
N MET A 79 3.94 12.90 -7.84
CA MET A 79 4.60 11.63 -8.10
C MET A 79 4.73 11.46 -9.62
N ALA A 80 5.90 11.03 -10.08
CA ALA A 80 6.09 10.58 -11.46
C ALA A 80 6.09 9.05 -11.56
N GLU A 81 6.48 8.36 -10.49
CA GLU A 81 6.63 6.91 -10.43
C GLU A 81 6.34 6.44 -9.00
N VAL A 82 5.46 5.44 -8.84
CA VAL A 82 5.22 4.85 -7.51
C VAL A 82 6.17 3.67 -7.32
N VAL A 83 6.82 3.59 -6.16
CA VAL A 83 7.79 2.53 -5.82
C VAL A 83 7.17 1.49 -4.90
N ALA A 84 6.35 1.92 -3.94
CA ALA A 84 5.66 1.02 -3.01
C ALA A 84 4.37 1.63 -2.46
N ILE A 85 3.40 0.76 -2.18
CA ILE A 85 2.15 1.09 -1.49
C ILE A 85 1.97 0.10 -0.35
N PHE A 86 1.60 0.63 0.83
CA PHE A 86 1.21 -0.16 1.98
C PHE A 86 -0.10 0.37 2.55
N ILE A 87 -1.12 -0.48 2.61
CA ILE A 87 -2.43 -0.16 3.15
C ILE A 87 -2.78 -1.16 4.26
N ILE A 88 -3.31 -0.64 5.37
CA ILE A 88 -3.80 -1.45 6.49
C ILE A 88 -5.25 -1.04 6.78
N ASN A 89 -6.16 -2.01 6.77
CA ASN A 89 -7.57 -1.81 7.13
C ASN A 89 -7.75 -1.73 8.65
N ALA A 90 -7.15 -0.72 9.28
CA ALA A 90 -7.29 -0.42 10.71
C ALA A 90 -6.78 1.00 11.02
N PRO A 91 -7.31 1.66 12.06
CA PRO A 91 -6.70 2.87 12.59
C PRO A 91 -5.29 2.59 13.13
N LYS A 92 -4.40 3.58 13.08
CA LYS A 92 -3.03 3.54 13.60
C LYS A 92 -2.99 3.35 15.10
N ALA A 93 -3.95 3.94 15.81
CA ALA A 93 -4.06 3.85 17.26
C ALA A 93 -5.52 3.68 17.69
N GLY A 94 -5.71 3.00 18.82
CA GLY A 94 -7.02 2.83 19.45
C GLY A 94 -7.78 1.56 19.04
N THR A 95 -9.00 1.45 19.56
CA THR A 95 -10.04 0.48 19.19
C THR A 95 -11.30 1.30 18.86
N PRO A 96 -12.07 0.94 17.83
CA PRO A 96 -12.30 -0.42 17.34
C PRO A 96 -11.53 -0.77 16.06
N ALA A 97 -11.36 -2.08 15.82
CA ALA A 97 -11.08 -2.55 14.46
C ALA A 97 -12.28 -2.22 13.57
N ASN A 98 -12.03 -1.88 12.30
CA ASN A 98 -13.11 -1.69 11.35
C ASN A 98 -14.02 -2.93 11.31
N THR A 99 -15.27 -2.77 10.91
CA THR A 99 -16.20 -3.90 10.75
C THR A 99 -16.53 -4.14 9.28
N THR A 100 -15.97 -3.32 8.39
CA THR A 100 -16.20 -3.35 6.96
C THR A 100 -14.92 -3.61 6.18
N ASP A 101 -15.08 -4.20 5.01
CA ASP A 101 -13.97 -4.51 4.12
C ASP A 101 -13.61 -3.31 3.25
N LEU A 102 -12.32 -3.18 2.96
CA LEU A 102 -11.81 -2.23 1.97
C LEU A 102 -11.55 -2.92 0.64
N THR A 103 -11.73 -2.19 -0.45
CA THR A 103 -11.33 -2.61 -1.80
C THR A 103 -10.53 -1.49 -2.44
N ILE A 104 -9.37 -1.83 -3.02
CA ILE A 104 -8.52 -0.88 -3.75
C ILE A 104 -8.87 -0.97 -5.24
N GLY A 105 -8.98 0.17 -5.94
CA GLY A 105 -9.22 0.22 -7.38
C GLY A 105 -10.68 0.54 -7.75
N GLY A 106 -11.06 0.24 -9.00
CA GLY A 106 -12.43 0.48 -9.50
C GLY A 106 -12.77 1.93 -9.86
N SER A 107 -11.82 2.87 -9.79
CA SER A 107 -11.98 4.23 -10.32
C SER A 107 -12.13 4.22 -11.85
N SER A 108 -12.80 5.25 -12.41
CA SER A 108 -12.90 5.47 -13.86
C SER A 108 -11.59 5.94 -14.48
N ALA A 109 -10.66 6.45 -13.68
CA ALA A 109 -9.31 6.84 -14.10
C ALA A 109 -8.27 6.25 -13.12
N PRO A 110 -8.18 4.92 -13.03
CA PRO A 110 -7.39 4.26 -12.00
C PRO A 110 -5.89 4.39 -12.27
N PHE A 111 -5.08 4.39 -11.21
CA PHE A 111 -3.65 4.15 -11.32
C PHE A 111 -3.39 2.73 -11.84
N LEU A 112 -2.83 2.62 -13.05
CA LEU A 112 -2.71 1.34 -13.77
C LEU A 112 -1.47 0.51 -13.42
N GLY A 113 -0.62 0.97 -12.50
CA GLY A 113 0.66 0.32 -12.20
C GLY A 113 0.55 -1.18 -11.90
N PHE A 114 -0.24 -1.53 -10.88
CA PHE A 114 -0.51 -2.92 -10.49
C PHE A 114 -1.96 -3.36 -10.74
N LEU A 115 -2.84 -2.42 -11.08
CA LEU A 115 -4.24 -2.65 -11.37
C LEU A 115 -4.42 -2.86 -12.87
N SER A 116 -4.42 -4.12 -13.32
CA SER A 116 -4.59 -4.48 -14.74
C SER A 116 -5.91 -5.21 -15.00
N GLY A 117 -6.51 -4.96 -16.17
CA GLY A 117 -7.78 -5.55 -16.60
C GLY A 117 -8.92 -4.53 -16.72
N THR A 118 -10.15 -5.02 -16.91
CA THR A 118 -11.36 -4.17 -16.94
C THR A 118 -11.86 -3.95 -15.52
N THR A 119 -11.93 -2.70 -15.07
CA THR A 119 -12.30 -2.31 -13.70
C THR A 119 -11.54 -3.08 -12.62
N PRO A 120 -10.20 -3.04 -12.63
CA PRO A 120 -9.37 -3.83 -11.73
C PRO A 120 -9.54 -3.41 -10.28
N THR A 121 -9.62 -4.39 -9.39
CA THR A 121 -9.71 -4.19 -7.95
C THR A 121 -8.86 -5.19 -7.19
N VAL A 122 -8.33 -4.78 -6.03
CA VAL A 122 -7.71 -5.66 -5.03
C VAL A 122 -8.55 -5.62 -3.75
N GLY A 123 -9.15 -6.75 -3.39
CA GLY A 123 -10.01 -6.88 -2.23
C GLY A 123 -10.80 -8.19 -2.23
N PRO A 124 -11.60 -8.46 -1.19
CA PRO A 124 -11.79 -7.62 -0.01
C PRO A 124 -10.59 -7.68 0.96
N ILE A 125 -10.11 -6.53 1.40
CA ILE A 125 -9.17 -6.41 2.52
C ILE A 125 -10.01 -6.37 3.80
N LYS A 126 -10.05 -7.50 4.50
CA LYS A 126 -10.80 -7.64 5.76
C LYS A 126 -10.28 -6.70 6.84
N PRO A 127 -11.09 -6.37 7.88
CA PRO A 127 -10.61 -5.65 9.04
C PRO A 127 -9.32 -6.22 9.64
N GLY A 128 -8.35 -5.35 9.92
CA GLY A 128 -7.01 -5.71 10.37
C GLY A 128 -6.12 -6.34 9.29
N GLY A 129 -6.67 -6.63 8.11
CA GLY A 129 -5.92 -7.07 6.94
C GLY A 129 -5.09 -5.93 6.34
N PHE A 130 -4.14 -6.32 5.49
CA PHE A 130 -3.23 -5.38 4.86
C PHE A 130 -2.90 -5.80 3.43
N PHE A 131 -2.49 -4.82 2.63
CA PHE A 131 -1.97 -5.01 1.29
C PHE A 131 -0.64 -4.28 1.17
N VAL A 132 0.39 -4.97 0.69
CA VAL A 132 1.70 -4.38 0.42
C VAL A 132 2.18 -4.80 -0.96
N ILE A 133 2.68 -3.83 -1.71
CA ILE A 133 3.35 -4.03 -3.00
C ILE A 133 4.52 -3.06 -3.10
N GLY A 134 5.62 -3.50 -3.70
CA GLY A 134 6.73 -2.61 -3.99
C GLY A 134 7.74 -3.24 -4.93
N ALA A 135 8.40 -2.39 -5.72
CA ALA A 135 9.43 -2.79 -6.67
C ALA A 135 10.58 -1.77 -6.67
N GLY A 136 11.81 -2.26 -6.53
CA GLY A 136 13.01 -1.43 -6.48
C GLY A 136 13.62 -1.14 -7.86
N ASP A 137 13.05 -1.66 -8.94
CA ASP A 137 13.57 -1.36 -10.28
C ASP A 137 13.27 0.09 -10.69
N ALA A 138 13.80 0.51 -11.84
CA ALA A 138 13.65 1.88 -12.32
C ALA A 138 12.20 2.24 -12.68
N ALA A 139 11.38 1.23 -13.02
CA ALA A 139 9.96 1.40 -13.37
C ALA A 139 9.00 1.20 -12.19
N GLY A 140 9.52 1.00 -10.97
CA GLY A 140 8.70 0.92 -9.76
C GLY A 140 7.53 -0.06 -9.91
N ILE A 141 6.40 0.27 -9.28
CA ILE A 141 5.15 -0.43 -9.50
C ILE A 141 4.29 0.24 -10.59
N GLY A 142 4.65 1.43 -11.09
CA GLY A 142 3.93 2.08 -12.17
C GLY A 142 4.06 3.61 -12.21
N THR A 143 4.09 4.12 -13.45
CA THR A 143 4.19 5.54 -13.77
C THR A 143 2.91 6.29 -13.41
N VAL A 144 3.06 7.52 -12.90
CA VAL A 144 1.97 8.47 -12.70
C VAL A 144 2.05 9.52 -13.81
N THR A 145 0.96 9.70 -14.53
CA THR A 145 0.87 10.68 -15.61
C THR A 145 0.45 12.02 -15.02
N ALA A 146 1.05 13.13 -15.47
CA ALA A 146 0.71 14.48 -15.03
C ALA A 146 -0.64 14.97 -15.59
N THR A 147 -1.71 14.25 -15.29
CA THR A 147 -3.11 14.55 -15.59
C THR A 147 -3.95 14.26 -14.34
N THR A 148 -5.27 14.43 -14.41
CA THR A 148 -6.18 13.99 -13.33
C THR A 148 -6.47 12.47 -13.38
N ALA A 149 -5.75 11.73 -14.22
CA ALA A 149 -5.74 10.28 -14.19
C ALA A 149 -4.80 9.79 -13.07
N ASP A 150 -4.78 8.48 -12.81
CA ASP A 150 -3.97 7.84 -11.77
C ASP A 150 -4.53 7.95 -10.34
N ILE A 151 -5.85 7.77 -10.22
CA ILE A 151 -6.54 7.69 -8.94
C ILE A 151 -6.31 6.34 -8.27
N LEU A 152 -5.78 6.37 -7.05
CA LEU A 152 -5.78 5.23 -6.13
C LEU A 152 -7.04 5.29 -5.27
N ARG A 153 -8.10 4.64 -5.74
CA ARG A 153 -9.37 4.54 -5.01
C ARG A 153 -9.29 3.52 -3.89
N VAL A 154 -9.79 3.88 -2.71
CA VAL A 154 -10.11 2.97 -1.62
C VAL A 154 -11.61 3.04 -1.33
N THR A 155 -12.32 1.97 -1.64
CA THR A 155 -13.75 1.82 -1.39
C THR A 155 -13.98 1.12 -0.07
N ASN A 156 -14.88 1.67 0.76
CA ASN A 156 -15.35 1.03 1.97
C ASN A 156 -16.72 0.36 1.74
N SER A 157 -16.85 -0.89 2.21
CA SER A 157 -18.13 -1.59 2.18
C SER A 157 -19.19 -0.89 3.05
N SER A 158 -20.47 -1.15 2.77
CA SER A 158 -21.57 -0.66 3.61
C SER A 158 -21.54 -1.31 5.01
N GLY A 159 -21.97 -0.58 6.04
CA GLY A 159 -22.13 -1.08 7.42
C GLY A 159 -21.61 -0.13 8.49
N ALA A 160 -20.45 0.50 8.26
CA ALA A 160 -19.84 1.50 9.13
C ALA A 160 -18.83 2.36 8.34
N ALA A 161 -18.36 3.46 8.93
CA ALA A 161 -17.16 4.13 8.45
C ALA A 161 -15.92 3.27 8.77
N ALA A 162 -14.91 3.32 7.91
CA ALA A 162 -13.65 2.59 8.10
C ALA A 162 -12.47 3.57 8.09
N THR A 163 -11.59 3.42 9.07
CA THR A 163 -10.33 4.18 9.14
C THR A 163 -9.16 3.30 8.72
N TYR A 164 -8.34 3.75 7.79
CA TYR A 164 -7.22 2.99 7.25
C TYR A 164 -5.94 3.79 7.25
N GLN A 165 -4.82 3.06 7.28
CA GLN A 165 -3.49 3.63 7.14
C GLN A 165 -3.02 3.44 5.71
N ILE A 166 -2.35 4.44 5.17
CA ILE A 166 -1.69 4.37 3.88
C ILE A 166 -0.27 4.92 3.96
N GLY A 167 0.66 4.21 3.34
CA GLY A 167 2.00 4.67 3.04
C GLY A 167 2.27 4.50 1.54
N ILE A 168 2.76 5.56 0.90
CA ILE A 168 3.18 5.56 -0.49
C ILE A 168 4.60 6.08 -0.57
N ILE A 169 5.46 5.30 -1.22
CA ILE A 169 6.82 5.70 -1.56
C ILE A 169 6.88 5.89 -3.07
N ALA A 170 7.43 7.00 -3.51
CA ALA A 170 7.43 7.39 -4.92
C ALA A 170 8.72 8.11 -5.29
N ARG A 171 8.86 8.39 -6.59
CA ARG A 171 9.92 9.20 -7.16
C ARG A 171 9.33 10.43 -7.83
N SER A 172 10.05 11.54 -7.73
CA SER A 172 9.92 12.65 -8.65
C SER A 172 10.50 12.29 -10.03
N ALA A 173 10.26 13.14 -11.03
CA ALA A 173 10.70 12.92 -12.40
C ALA A 173 12.24 12.92 -12.55
#